data_AF-A0A8K0EKC4-F1
#
_entry.id   AF-A0A8K0EKC4-F1
#
_cell.length_a   1.000
_cell.length_b   1.000
_cell.length_c   1.000
_cell.angle_alpha   90.00
_cell.angle_beta   90.00
_cell.angle_gamma   90.00
#
_symmetry.space_group_name_H-M   'P 1'
#
loop_
_entity.id
_entity.type
_entity.pdbx_description
1 polymer ?
#
loop_
_entity_poly.entity_id
_entity_poly.type
_entity_poly.pdbx_seq_one_letter_code
_entity_poly.pdbx_strand_id
1 'polypeptide(L)'
;MLGRKKEDILEDYHKSEEGLKSVYQELYNDVCVTYGMPESYLWARKEMMQQLFEYIDQKYGSVESYLLSIGFSMEDLEEMRGNMQG
;
A
#
# COMPACT_ATOMS: atom_id res chain seq x y z
N MET A 1 -10.01 -7.00 1.43
CA MET A 1 -8.63 -7.54 1.47
C MET A 1 -8.44 -8.16 2.86
N LEU A 2 -8.21 -9.48 2.97
CA LEU A 2 -8.02 -10.18 4.25
C LEU A 2 -8.98 -9.73 5.38
N GLY A 3 -10.27 -9.56 5.08
CA GLY A 3 -11.28 -9.13 6.06
C GLY A 3 -11.53 -7.62 6.21
N ARG A 4 -10.69 -6.74 5.64
CA ARG A 4 -10.90 -5.28 5.63
C ARG A 4 -11.52 -4.78 4.31
N LYS A 5 -12.28 -3.67 4.37
CA LYS A 5 -12.81 -3.01 3.16
C LYS A 5 -11.70 -2.27 2.43
N LYS A 6 -11.82 -2.16 1.11
CA LYS A 6 -10.81 -1.51 0.26
C LYS A 6 -10.70 -0.02 0.60
N GLU A 7 -11.84 0.60 0.90
CA GLU A 7 -11.96 2.01 1.26
C GLU A 7 -11.22 2.31 2.58
N ASP A 8 -11.32 1.43 3.57
CA ASP A 8 -10.62 1.59 4.85
C ASP A 8 -9.10 1.59 4.66
N ILE A 9 -8.60 0.73 3.76
CA ILE A 9 -7.17 0.64 3.44
C ILE A 9 -6.69 1.86 2.67
N LEU A 10 -7.49 2.37 1.72
CA LEU A 10 -7.17 3.59 0.97
C LEU A 10 -7.10 4.81 1.90
N GLU A 11 -8.05 4.91 2.83
CA GLU A 11 -8.05 6.00 3.82
C GLU A 11 -6.84 5.91 4.74
N ASP A 12 -6.54 4.73 5.26
CA ASP A 12 -5.41 4.54 6.16
C ASP A 12 -4.07 4.81 5.48
N TYR A 13 -3.90 4.33 4.25
CA TYR A 13 -2.72 4.65 3.43
C TYR A 13 -2.54 6.16 3.27
N HIS A 14 -3.62 6.89 2.97
CA HIS A 14 -3.56 8.34 2.76
C HIS A 14 -3.16 9.12 4.01
N LYS A 15 -3.48 8.64 5.22
CA LYS A 15 -3.00 9.28 6.46
C LYS A 15 -1.48 9.35 6.53
N SER A 16 -0.76 8.47 5.83
CA SER A 16 0.69 8.55 5.70
C SER A 16 1.13 9.88 5.11
N GLU A 17 0.38 10.46 4.16
CA GLU A 17 0.68 11.78 3.58
C GLU A 17 0.71 12.87 4.67
N GLU A 18 -0.29 12.87 5.55
CA GLU A 18 -0.36 13.80 6.68
C GLU A 18 0.78 13.55 7.68
N GLY A 19 1.09 12.28 7.96
CA GLY A 19 2.18 11.89 8.85
C GLY A 19 3.56 12.34 8.37
N LEU A 20 3.76 12.46 7.05
CA LEU A 20 5.02 12.89 6.45
C LEU A 20 5.24 14.40 6.47
N LYS A 21 4.18 15.22 6.68
CA LYS A 21 4.29 16.69 6.63
C LYS A 21 5.32 17.27 7.60
N SER A 22 5.42 16.71 8.80
CA SER A 22 6.34 17.20 9.84
C SER A 22 7.81 16.97 9.49
N VAL A 23 8.10 15.96 8.66
CA VAL A 23 9.45 15.56 8.25
C VAL A 23 9.71 15.79 6.75
N TYR A 24 8.78 16.45 6.05
CA TYR A 24 8.82 16.61 4.61
C TYR A 24 10.14 17.25 4.14
N GLN A 25 10.63 18.27 4.85
CA GLN A 25 11.87 18.95 4.46
C GLN A 25 13.11 18.04 4.57
N GLU A 26 13.16 17.18 5.59
CA GLU A 26 14.24 16.21 5.77
C GLU A 26 14.21 15.18 4.64
N LEU A 27 13.02 14.66 4.34
CA LEU A 27 12.82 13.70 3.25
C LEU A 27 13.12 14.31 1.88
N TYR A 28 12.73 15.56 1.63
CA TYR A 28 13.03 16.25 0.38
C TYR A 28 14.54 16.40 0.18
N ASN A 29 15.27 16.78 1.23
CA ASN A 29 16.72 16.94 1.15
C ASN A 29 17.42 15.59 0.90
N ASP A 30 16.95 14.52 1.53
CA ASP A 30 17.54 13.20 1.32
C ASP A 30 17.14 12.62 -0.05
N VAL A 31 15.84 12.42 -0.27
CA VAL A 31 15.30 11.75 -1.47
C VAL A 31 15.51 12.56 -2.75
N CYS A 32 15.17 13.85 -2.74
CA CYS A 32 15.17 14.66 -3.96
C CYS A 32 16.53 15.30 -4.22
N VAL A 33 17.16 15.89 -3.20
CA VAL A 33 18.43 16.62 -3.39
C VAL A 33 19.62 15.67 -3.38
N THR A 34 19.70 14.76 -2.40
CA THR A 34 20.86 13.87 -2.24
C THR A 34 20.83 12.71 -3.22
N TYR A 35 19.68 12.05 -3.38
CA TYR A 35 19.55 10.91 -4.29
C TYR A 35 19.01 11.25 -5.68
N GLY A 36 18.58 12.49 -5.93
CA GLY A 36 18.08 12.90 -7.25
C GLY A 36 16.76 12.24 -7.66
N MET A 37 15.99 11.73 -6.70
CA MET A 37 14.72 11.06 -6.98
C MET A 37 13.59 12.06 -7.20
N PRO A 38 12.56 11.72 -7.99
CA PRO A 38 11.39 12.57 -8.14
C PRO A 38 10.67 12.80 -6.81
N GLU A 39 10.16 14.00 -6.59
CA GLU A 39 9.38 14.36 -5.40
C GLU A 39 8.13 13.48 -5.23
N SER A 40 7.65 12.85 -6.31
CA SER A 40 6.53 11.91 -6.25
C SER A 40 6.74 10.71 -5.32
N TYR A 41 7.98 10.43 -4.95
CA TYR A 41 8.35 9.39 -3.99
C TYR A 41 8.02 9.78 -2.55
N LEU A 42 7.69 11.05 -2.30
CA LEU A 42 7.31 11.56 -0.99
C LEU A 42 5.79 11.52 -0.74
N TRP A 43 5.00 11.07 -1.73
CA TRP A 43 3.55 11.12 -1.65
C TRP A 43 2.93 9.74 -1.39
N ALA A 44 1.92 9.70 -0.54
CA ALA A 44 1.01 8.60 -0.28
C ALA A 44 -0.42 8.95 -0.76
N ARG A 45 -0.54 9.26 -2.06
CA ARG A 45 -1.82 9.62 -2.69
C ARG A 45 -2.77 8.42 -2.80
N LYS A 46 -4.05 8.60 -2.48
CA LYS A 46 -5.09 7.55 -2.58
C LYS A 46 -5.12 6.91 -3.98
N GLU A 47 -4.96 7.73 -5.00
CA GLU A 47 -5.00 7.33 -6.40
C GLU A 47 -3.90 6.29 -6.72
N MET A 48 -2.71 6.42 -6.11
CA MET A 48 -1.61 5.47 -6.31
C MET A 48 -1.96 4.09 -5.76
N MET A 49 -2.52 4.02 -4.54
CA MET A 49 -2.96 2.76 -3.95
C MET A 49 -4.15 2.16 -4.70
N GLN A 50 -5.07 3.00 -5.18
CA GLN A 50 -6.17 2.54 -6.02
C GLN A 50 -5.67 1.92 -7.33
N GLN A 51 -4.73 2.57 -8.02
CA GLN A 51 -4.10 2.05 -9.24
C GLN A 51 -3.37 0.73 -9.00
N LEU A 52 -2.71 0.57 -7.84
CA LEU A 52 -2.09 -0.70 -7.46
C LEU A 52 -3.12 -1.82 -7.35
N PHE A 53 -4.26 -1.58 -6.70
CA PHE A 53 -5.32 -2.58 -6.61
C PHE A 53 -5.90 -2.93 -7.98
N GLU A 54 -6.14 -1.93 -8.83
CA GLU A 54 -6.62 -2.16 -10.20
C GLU A 54 -5.63 -2.99 -11.00
N TYR A 55 -4.33 -2.72 -10.89
CA TYR A 55 -3.28 -3.53 -11.52
C TYR A 55 -3.28 -4.97 -11.01
N ILE A 56 -3.43 -5.18 -9.70
CA ILE A 56 -3.49 -6.53 -9.11
C ILE A 56 -4.71 -7.28 -9.64
N ASP A 57 -5.88 -6.65 -9.64
CA ASP A 57 -7.12 -7.25 -10.15
C ASP A 57 -7.00 -7.59 -11.64
N GLN A 58 -6.41 -6.69 -12.46
CA GLN A 58 -6.20 -6.93 -13.89
C GLN A 58 -5.18 -8.05 -14.18
N LYS A 59 -4.07 -8.09 -13.43
CA LYS A 59 -2.97 -9.01 -13.72
C LYS A 59 -3.15 -10.38 -13.09
N TYR A 60 -3.70 -10.44 -11.88
CA TYR A 60 -3.79 -11.67 -11.09
C TYR A 60 -5.24 -12.09 -10.82
N GLY A 61 -6.23 -11.27 -11.15
CA GLY A 61 -7.66 -11.55 -10.93
C GLY A 61 -8.16 -11.16 -9.55
N SER A 62 -7.29 -11.21 -8.54
CA SER A 62 -7.58 -10.71 -7.19
C SER A 62 -6.29 -10.57 -6.36
N VAL A 63 -6.38 -9.87 -5.23
CA VAL A 63 -5.31 -9.84 -4.22
C VAL A 63 -4.99 -11.24 -3.69
N GLU A 64 -6.00 -12.08 -3.45
CA GLU A 64 -5.80 -13.45 -2.95
C GLU A 64 -4.97 -14.25 -3.95
N SER A 65 -5.33 -14.19 -5.23
CA SER A 65 -4.60 -14.82 -6.32
C SER A 65 -3.17 -14.28 -6.45
N TYR A 66 -2.97 -12.98 -6.26
CA TYR A 66 -1.63 -12.38 -6.21
C TYR A 66 -0.80 -12.96 -5.07
N LEU A 67 -1.33 -13.02 -3.85
CA LEU A 67 -0.61 -13.55 -2.69
C LEU A 67 -0.23 -15.03 -2.88
N LEU A 68 -1.15 -15.84 -3.38
CA LEU A 68 -0.86 -17.23 -3.76
C LEU A 68 0.26 -17.32 -4.82
N SER A 69 0.26 -16.40 -5.80
CA SER A 69 1.27 -16.40 -6.87
C SER A 69 2.69 -16.08 -6.40
N ILE A 70 2.84 -15.38 -5.27
CA ILE A 70 4.15 -15.02 -4.69
C ILE A 70 4.59 -15.94 -3.55
N GLY A 71 3.84 -17.04 -3.31
CA GLY A 71 4.23 -18.12 -2.41
C GLY A 71 3.50 -18.20 -1.07
N PHE A 72 2.46 -17.39 -0.84
CA PHE A 72 1.57 -17.61 0.30
C PHE A 72 0.73 -18.87 0.07
N SER A 73 0.47 -19.63 1.14
CA SER A 73 -0.48 -20.73 1.15
C SER A 73 -1.88 -20.25 1.52
N MET A 74 -2.91 -21.06 1.24
CA MET A 74 -4.27 -20.75 1.72
C MET A 74 -4.35 -20.71 3.24
N GLU A 75 -3.57 -21.55 3.94
CA GLU A 75 -3.51 -21.56 5.40
C GLU A 75 -2.99 -20.21 5.94
N ASP A 76 -1.95 -19.65 5.33
CA ASP A 76 -1.44 -18.32 5.70
C ASP A 76 -2.53 -17.24 5.54
N LEU A 77 -3.29 -17.30 4.43
CA LEU A 77 -4.34 -16.31 4.15
C LEU A 77 -5.53 -16.42 5.10
N GLU A 78 -5.86 -17.63 5.53
CA GLU A 78 -6.89 -17.89 6.54
C GLU A 78 -6.44 -17.38 7.91
N GLU A 79 -5.20 -17.66 8.32
CA GLU A 79 -4.63 -17.15 9.57
C GLU A 79 -4.61 -15.62 9.60
N MET A 80 -4.11 -14.98 8.54
CA MET A 80 -4.09 -13.52 8.43
C MET A 80 -5.49 -12.91 8.52
N ARG A 81 -6.48 -13.54 7.87
CA ARG A 81 -7.88 -13.07 7.90
C ARG A 81 -8.50 -13.21 9.29
N GLY A 82 -8.14 -14.24 10.04
CA GLY A 82 -8.54 -14.39 11.45
C GLY A 82 -7.97 -13.27 12.32
N ASN A 83 -6.68 -12.97 12.15
CA ASN A 83 -5.98 -11.95 12.94
C ASN A 83 -6.46 -10.51 12.66
N MET A 84 -7.00 -10.24 11.47
CA MET A 84 -7.48 -8.91 11.06
C MET A 84 -8.94 -8.60 11.41
N GLN A 85 -9.68 -9.57 11.99
CA GLN A 85 -11.05 -9.37 12.47
C GLN A 85 -11.14 -8.78 13.89
N GLY A 86 -9.98 -8.57 14.54
CA GLY A 86 -9.85 -7.84 15.80
C GLY A 86 -9.86 -6.31 15.65
#